data_AF-A0A6S7IMQ4-F1
#
_entry.id   AF-A0A6S7IMQ4-F1
#
_cell.length_a   1.000
_cell.length_b   1.000
_cell.length_c   1.000
_cell.angle_alpha   90.00
_cell.angle_beta   90.00
_cell.angle_gamma   90.00
#
_symmetry.space_group_name_H-M   'P 1'
#
loop_
_entity.id
_entity.type
_entity.pdbx_description
1 polymer ?
#
loop_
_entity_poly.entity_id
_entity_poly.type
_entity_poly.pdbx_seq_one_letter_code
_entity_poly.pdbx_strand_id
1 'polypeptide(L)'
;MVKNLQGWRLSTEKNHVVVKGFVGATTSDMEDYVKPVIRKEPQKLILLVGTNVLKKTTPNRVAEGIANIATRIQEDSPGTEIVLSSLLPRSDKPELSAKVSETNKIITAICCKSKWKFIDQKLINATCLNSRGLHFNRKGTA
;
A
#
# COMPACT_ATOMS: atom_id res chain seq x y z
N MET A 1 3.28 11.08 -5.24
CA MET A 1 2.93 10.21 -6.39
C MET A 1 4.15 9.37 -6.74
N VAL A 2 4.01 8.05 -6.88
CA VAL A 2 5.11 7.15 -7.27
C VAL A 2 5.35 7.30 -8.78
N LYS A 3 5.88 8.45 -9.20
CA LYS A 3 6.03 8.82 -10.62
C LYS A 3 7.01 7.95 -11.40
N ASN A 4 7.89 7.25 -10.69
CA ASN A 4 9.03 6.56 -11.29
C ASN A 4 8.91 5.03 -11.26
N LEU A 5 7.86 4.47 -10.64
CA LEU A 5 7.63 3.02 -10.66
C LEU A 5 6.86 2.64 -11.92
N GLN A 6 7.59 2.17 -12.94
CA GLN A 6 7.04 1.86 -14.25
C GLN A 6 6.87 0.34 -14.38
N GLY A 7 5.62 -0.14 -14.36
CA GLY A 7 5.32 -1.59 -14.40
C GLY A 7 5.94 -2.32 -15.60
N TRP A 8 5.97 -1.68 -16.77
CA TRP A 8 6.60 -2.26 -17.97
C TRP A 8 8.12 -2.45 -17.81
N ARG A 9 8.80 -1.61 -17.02
CA ARG A 9 10.24 -1.80 -16.71
C ARG A 9 10.50 -2.90 -15.70
N LEU A 10 9.49 -3.22 -14.88
CA LEU A 10 9.54 -4.32 -13.91
C LEU A 10 9.07 -5.66 -14.50
N SER A 11 8.48 -5.61 -15.70
CA SER A 11 7.99 -6.79 -16.38
C SER A 11 9.15 -7.57 -16.99
N THR A 12 9.01 -8.88 -17.02
CA THR A 12 9.91 -9.81 -17.70
C THR A 12 9.10 -10.69 -18.66
N GLU A 13 9.75 -11.55 -19.44
CA GLU A 13 9.04 -12.52 -20.29
C GLU A 13 8.04 -13.40 -19.52
N LYS A 14 8.34 -13.68 -18.25
CA LYS A 14 7.53 -14.55 -17.38
C LYS A 14 6.56 -13.80 -16.48
N ASN A 15 6.81 -12.52 -16.20
CA ASN A 15 6.05 -11.73 -15.25
C ASN A 15 5.56 -10.43 -15.89
N HIS A 16 4.24 -10.26 -15.97
CA HIS A 16 3.64 -9.02 -16.44
C HIS A 16 3.21 -8.14 -15.25
N VAL A 17 3.86 -7.00 -15.08
CA VAL A 17 3.64 -6.10 -13.93
C VAL A 17 2.88 -4.85 -14.35
N VAL A 18 1.75 -4.59 -13.69
CA VAL A 18 0.95 -3.37 -13.88
C VAL A 18 0.94 -2.57 -12.59
N VAL A 19 1.24 -1.27 -12.68
CA VAL A 19 1.17 -0.34 -11.54
C VAL A 19 -0.06 0.53 -11.71
N LYS A 20 -0.95 0.54 -10.71
CA LYS A 20 -2.15 1.39 -10.65
C LYS A 20 -2.05 2.30 -9.43
N GLY A 21 -1.65 3.55 -9.66
CA GLY A 21 -1.52 4.56 -8.61
C GLY A 21 -2.61 5.61 -8.71
N PHE A 22 -3.29 5.88 -7.58
CA PHE A 22 -4.35 6.89 -7.48
C PHE A 22 -3.94 7.96 -6.47
N VAL A 23 -3.68 9.18 -6.95
CA VAL A 23 -3.17 10.25 -6.08
C VAL A 23 -4.26 10.79 -5.19
N GLY A 24 -3.97 10.90 -3.89
CA GLY A 24 -4.93 11.40 -2.90
C GLY A 24 -5.95 10.36 -2.44
N ALA A 25 -6.00 9.18 -3.07
CA ALA A 25 -6.96 8.14 -2.74
C ALA A 25 -6.86 7.70 -1.26
N THR A 26 -8.02 7.59 -0.64
CA THR A 26 -8.23 7.04 0.69
C THR A 26 -8.44 5.53 0.64
N THR A 27 -8.60 4.89 1.79
CA THR A 27 -9.01 3.48 1.84
C THR A 27 -10.40 3.30 1.23
N SER A 28 -11.34 4.20 1.49
CA SER A 28 -12.70 4.15 0.92
C SER A 28 -12.69 4.25 -0.61
N ASP A 29 -11.92 5.19 -1.18
CA ASP A 29 -11.83 5.31 -2.65
C ASP A 29 -11.23 4.04 -3.29
N MET A 30 -10.31 3.38 -2.57
CA MET A 30 -9.63 2.19 -3.06
C MET A 30 -10.55 0.96 -3.16
N GLU A 31 -11.63 0.90 -2.37
CA GLU A 31 -12.65 -0.14 -2.49
C GLU A 31 -13.28 -0.16 -3.89
N ASP A 32 -13.42 1.00 -4.54
CA ASP A 32 -13.90 1.10 -5.91
C ASP A 32 -12.79 0.94 -6.95
N TYR A 33 -11.63 1.56 -6.72
CA TYR A 33 -10.52 1.52 -7.67
C TYR A 33 -9.90 0.14 -7.87
N VAL A 34 -10.01 -0.75 -6.89
CA VAL A 34 -9.47 -2.10 -6.99
C VAL A 34 -10.33 -3.03 -7.85
N LYS A 35 -11.65 -2.78 -7.95
CA LYS A 35 -12.61 -3.60 -8.71
C LYS A 35 -12.17 -3.91 -10.15
N PRO A 36 -11.82 -2.92 -11.00
CA PRO A 36 -11.38 -3.21 -12.37
C PRO A 36 -10.03 -3.95 -12.45
N VAL A 37 -9.21 -3.93 -11.38
CA VAL A 37 -7.94 -4.66 -11.32
C VAL A 37 -8.19 -6.13 -11.03
N ILE A 38 -9.01 -6.44 -10.03
CA ILE A 38 -9.29 -7.81 -9.60
C ILE A 38 -10.17 -8.59 -10.58
N ARG A 39 -11.01 -7.90 -11.38
CA ARG A 39 -11.76 -8.52 -12.50
C ARG A 39 -10.85 -9.15 -13.56
N LYS A 40 -9.57 -8.82 -13.58
CA LYS A 40 -8.57 -9.42 -14.48
C LYS A 40 -7.84 -10.61 -13.83
N GLU A 41 -8.24 -11.00 -12.63
CA GLU A 41 -7.71 -12.14 -11.88
C GLU A 41 -6.17 -12.18 -11.84
N PRO A 42 -5.52 -11.12 -11.33
CA PRO A 42 -4.07 -11.11 -11.25
C PRO A 42 -3.58 -12.22 -10.32
N GLN A 43 -2.50 -12.91 -10.69
CA GLN A 43 -1.92 -13.95 -9.81
C GLN A 43 -1.50 -13.39 -8.44
N LYS A 44 -1.04 -12.13 -8.40
CA LYS A 44 -0.60 -11.43 -7.19
C LYS A 44 -1.03 -9.96 -7.22
N LEU A 45 -1.49 -9.46 -6.08
CA LEU A 45 -1.83 -8.04 -5.89
C LEU A 45 -1.10 -7.49 -4.66
N ILE A 46 -0.27 -6.47 -4.88
CA ILE A 46 0.40 -5.73 -3.79
C ILE A 46 -0.41 -4.46 -3.49
N LEU A 47 -0.95 -4.37 -2.28
CA LEU A 47 -1.76 -3.23 -1.83
C LEU A 47 -0.95 -2.29 -0.93
N LEU A 48 -0.89 -1.01 -1.31
CA LEU A 48 -0.32 0.07 -0.53
C LEU A 48 -1.29 1.27 -0.53
N VAL A 49 -2.00 1.48 0.59
CA VAL A 49 -2.99 2.54 0.77
C VAL A 49 -3.08 2.94 2.24
N GLY A 50 -3.57 4.14 2.55
CA GLY A 50 -3.93 4.54 3.92
C GLY A 50 -3.31 5.86 4.40
N THR A 51 -2.20 6.30 3.81
CA THR A 51 -1.46 7.49 4.28
C THR A 51 -2.26 8.81 4.19
N ASN A 52 -3.26 8.88 3.31
CA ASN A 52 -4.13 10.05 3.14
C ASN A 52 -5.23 10.16 4.20
N VAL A 53 -5.56 9.06 4.89
CA VAL A 53 -6.64 9.02 5.91
C VAL A 53 -6.10 9.26 7.32
N LEU A 54 -4.79 9.07 7.54
CA LEU A 54 -4.13 9.21 8.85
C LEU A 54 -4.40 10.54 9.58
N LYS A 55 -4.64 11.63 8.82
CA LYS A 55 -4.97 12.95 9.39
C LYS A 55 -6.36 13.00 10.02
N LYS A 56 -7.28 12.18 9.54
CA LYS A 56 -8.71 12.23 9.87
C LYS A 56 -9.15 11.11 10.82
N THR A 57 -8.29 10.12 11.08
CA THR A 57 -8.67 8.94 11.87
C THR A 57 -7.51 8.33 12.67
N THR A 58 -7.79 7.25 13.39
CA THR A 58 -6.83 6.53 14.23
C THR A 58 -6.11 5.42 13.44
N PRO A 59 -4.91 4.99 13.88
CA PRO A 59 -4.21 3.85 13.27
C PRO A 59 -5.07 2.59 13.14
N ASN A 60 -5.88 2.27 14.16
CA ASN A 60 -6.79 1.11 14.14
C ASN A 60 -7.80 1.21 12.99
N ARG A 61 -8.42 2.37 12.80
CA ARG A 61 -9.40 2.58 11.71
C ARG A 61 -8.76 2.54 10.34
N VAL A 62 -7.52 3.03 10.19
CA VAL A 62 -6.79 2.88 8.92
C VAL A 62 -6.48 1.40 8.64
N ALA A 63 -6.01 0.67 9.64
CA ALA A 63 -5.70 -0.76 9.49
C ALA A 63 -6.95 -1.60 9.22
N GLU A 64 -8.08 -1.29 9.87
CA GLU A 64 -9.39 -1.90 9.60
C GLU A 64 -9.83 -1.64 8.16
N GLY A 65 -9.73 -0.39 7.67
CA GLY A 65 -10.04 -0.07 6.28
C GLY A 65 -9.16 -0.82 5.27
N ILE A 66 -7.87 -1.00 5.56
CA ILE A 66 -6.97 -1.80 4.72
C ILE A 66 -7.37 -3.28 4.74
N ALA A 67 -7.72 -3.82 5.92
CA ALA A 67 -8.15 -5.19 6.07
C ALA A 67 -9.47 -5.47 5.33
N ASN A 68 -10.42 -4.53 5.38
CA ASN A 68 -11.70 -4.65 4.67
C ASN A 68 -11.49 -4.74 3.15
N ILE A 69 -10.60 -3.91 2.60
CA ILE A 69 -10.24 -3.99 1.17
C ILE A 69 -9.62 -5.37 0.86
N ALA A 70 -8.71 -5.86 1.70
CA ALA A 70 -8.07 -7.16 1.50
C ALA A 70 -9.07 -8.33 1.57
N THR A 71 -9.96 -8.34 2.56
CA THR A 71 -11.05 -9.32 2.66
C THR A 71 -11.91 -9.29 1.41
N ARG A 72 -12.30 -8.10 0.94
CA ARG A 72 -13.12 -7.94 -0.26
C ARG A 72 -12.43 -8.48 -1.52
N ILE A 73 -11.14 -8.22 -1.69
CA ILE A 73 -10.37 -8.76 -2.82
C ILE A 73 -10.34 -10.29 -2.76
N GLN A 74 -10.20 -10.87 -1.57
CA GLN A 74 -10.17 -12.33 -1.40
C GLN A 74 -11.52 -12.97 -1.72
N GLU A 75 -12.63 -12.30 -1.40
CA GLU A 75 -13.99 -12.74 -1.75
C GLU A 75 -14.26 -12.61 -3.26
N ASP A 76 -13.95 -11.45 -3.84
CA ASP A 76 -14.24 -11.15 -5.25
C ASP A 76 -13.25 -11.81 -6.24
N SER A 77 -12.05 -12.21 -5.78
CA SER A 77 -11.02 -12.87 -6.60
C SER A 77 -10.20 -13.87 -5.77
N PRO A 78 -10.78 -15.04 -5.42
CA PRO A 78 -10.16 -16.00 -4.49
C PRO A 78 -8.84 -16.61 -4.99
N GLY A 79 -8.59 -16.56 -6.31
CA GLY A 79 -7.32 -16.98 -6.91
C GLY A 79 -6.19 -15.95 -6.84
N THR A 80 -6.49 -14.70 -6.47
CA THR A 80 -5.49 -13.62 -6.36
C THR A 80 -4.76 -13.72 -5.02
N GLU A 81 -3.43 -13.92 -5.04
CA GLU A 81 -2.62 -13.82 -3.82
C GLU A 81 -2.45 -12.36 -3.40
N ILE A 82 -3.01 -12.00 -2.24
CA ILE A 82 -2.94 -10.65 -1.70
C ILE A 82 -1.68 -10.48 -0.86
N VAL A 83 -0.98 -9.37 -1.10
CA VAL A 83 0.20 -8.95 -0.35
C VAL A 83 -0.01 -7.53 0.16
N LEU A 84 -0.06 -7.35 1.47
CA LEU A 84 -0.17 -6.03 2.09
C LEU A 84 1.23 -5.43 2.27
N SER A 85 1.42 -4.17 1.87
CA SER A 85 2.66 -3.45 2.12
C SER A 85 2.52 -2.55 3.35
N SER A 86 3.59 -2.43 4.13
CA SER A 86 3.72 -1.41 5.17
C SER A 86 3.49 -0.01 4.59
N LEU A 87 2.78 0.85 5.32
CA LEU A 87 2.75 2.29 5.05
C LEU A 87 4.16 2.85 5.00
N LEU A 88 4.39 3.70 4.01
CA LEU A 88 5.69 4.33 3.78
C LEU A 88 5.98 5.40 4.85
N PRO A 89 7.27 5.60 5.19
CA PRO A 89 7.65 6.67 6.10
C PRO A 89 7.28 8.04 5.53
N ARG A 90 6.95 8.96 6.44
CA ARG A 90 6.70 10.37 6.14
C ARG A 90 7.33 11.25 7.21
N SER A 91 7.85 12.40 6.80
CA SER A 91 8.49 13.39 7.67
C SER A 91 7.85 14.78 7.54
N ASP A 92 6.79 14.92 6.75
CA ASP A 92 6.07 16.19 6.59
C ASP A 92 5.39 16.67 7.89
N LYS A 93 5.00 15.72 8.76
CA LYS A 93 4.36 15.98 10.06
C LYS A 93 4.74 14.90 11.09
N PRO A 94 5.40 15.24 12.21
CA PRO A 94 5.84 14.26 13.21
C PRO A 94 4.71 13.39 13.77
N GLU A 95 3.53 13.97 14.01
CA GLU A 95 2.38 13.26 14.57
C GLU A 95 1.85 12.17 13.62
N LEU A 96 2.01 12.34 12.30
CA LEU A 96 1.60 11.35 11.32
C LEU A 96 2.63 10.23 11.16
N SER A 97 3.91 10.49 11.44
CA SER A 97 4.96 9.47 11.44
C SER A 97 4.73 8.44 12.54
N ALA A 98 4.37 8.89 13.75
CA ALA A 98 3.99 8.00 14.85
C ALA A 98 2.80 7.11 14.47
N LYS A 99 1.75 7.70 13.88
CA LYS A 99 0.58 6.95 13.39
C LYS A 99 0.95 5.93 12.30
N VAL A 100 1.89 6.25 11.40
CA VAL A 100 2.40 5.29 10.40
C VAL A 100 2.99 4.07 11.08
N SER A 101 3.88 4.27 12.06
CA SER A 101 4.52 3.15 12.78
C SER A 101 3.48 2.28 13.51
N GLU A 102 2.53 2.92 14.20
CA GLU A 102 1.46 2.20 14.90
C GLU A 102 0.55 1.42 13.94
N THR A 103 0.15 2.05 12.82
CA THR A 103 -0.67 1.37 11.80
C THR A 103 0.06 0.15 11.23
N ASN A 104 1.36 0.27 10.95
CA ASN A 104 2.16 -0.85 10.44
C ASN A 104 2.22 -2.02 11.44
N LYS A 105 2.35 -1.76 12.75
CA LYS A 105 2.29 -2.81 13.78
C LYS A 105 0.96 -3.56 13.74
N ILE A 106 -0.14 -2.82 13.59
CA ILE A 106 -1.50 -3.40 13.54
C ILE A 106 -1.69 -4.22 12.26
N ILE A 107 -1.29 -3.70 11.09
CA ILE A 107 -1.37 -4.42 9.81
C ILE A 107 -0.58 -5.72 9.88
N THR A 108 0.65 -5.70 10.42
CA THR A 108 1.45 -6.92 10.59
C THR A 108 0.70 -7.96 11.42
N ALA A 109 0.10 -7.56 12.55
CA ALA A 109 -0.68 -8.46 13.39
C ALA A 109 -1.92 -9.02 12.67
N ILE A 110 -2.61 -8.21 11.86
CA ILE A 110 -3.74 -8.64 11.03
C ILE A 110 -3.26 -9.67 9.99
N CYS A 111 -2.18 -9.38 9.25
CA CYS A 111 -1.62 -10.31 8.26
C CYS A 111 -1.26 -11.66 8.88
N CYS A 112 -0.65 -11.68 10.07
CA CYS A 112 -0.35 -12.91 10.79
C CYS A 112 -1.61 -13.74 11.10
N LYS A 113 -2.71 -13.09 11.50
CA LYS A 113 -3.98 -13.78 11.81
C LYS A 113 -4.69 -14.28 10.55
N SER A 114 -4.74 -13.46 9.50
CA SER A 114 -5.43 -13.78 8.23
C SER A 114 -4.60 -14.64 7.27
N LYS A 115 -3.34 -14.94 7.63
CA LYS A 115 -2.35 -15.62 6.77
C LYS A 115 -2.07 -14.88 5.45
N TRP A 116 -2.28 -13.57 5.42
CA TRP A 116 -1.90 -12.73 4.28
C TRP A 116 -0.41 -12.45 4.28
N LYS A 117 0.18 -12.33 3.09
CA LYS A 117 1.59 -11.94 2.98
C LYS A 117 1.75 -10.46 3.31
N PHE A 118 2.86 -10.13 3.95
CA PHE A 118 3.20 -8.76 4.33
C PHE A 118 4.59 -8.39 3.80
N ILE A 119 4.71 -7.22 3.16
CA ILE A 119 5.99 -6.63 2.76
C ILE A 119 6.28 -5.45 3.68
N ASP A 120 7.29 -5.62 4.52
CA ASP A 120 7.86 -4.54 5.32
C ASP A 120 8.91 -3.77 4.51
N GLN A 121 8.66 -2.48 4.26
CA GLN A 121 9.52 -1.61 3.47
C GLN A 121 10.72 -1.09 4.28
N LYS A 122 11.45 -1.97 4.97
CA LYS A 122 12.54 -1.62 5.90
C LYS A 122 13.69 -0.82 5.26
N LEU A 123 13.88 -0.97 3.95
CA LEU A 123 14.93 -0.28 3.19
C LEU A 123 14.57 1.18 2.89
N ILE A 124 13.29 1.57 3.05
CA ILE A 124 12.80 2.91 2.76
C ILE A 124 12.89 3.76 4.03
N ASN A 125 13.67 4.83 3.97
CA ASN A 125 13.86 5.77 5.08
C ASN A 125 13.71 7.23 4.61
N ALA A 126 13.95 8.19 5.51
CA ALA A 126 13.80 9.62 5.21
C ALA A 126 14.63 10.10 4.00
N THR A 127 15.77 9.46 3.71
CA THR A 127 16.60 9.80 2.53
C THR A 127 15.95 9.38 1.21
N CYS A 128 14.91 8.55 1.25
CA CYS A 128 14.12 8.15 0.08
C CYS A 128 12.99 9.16 -0.21
N LEU A 129 12.75 10.14 0.66
CA LEU A 129 11.69 11.13 0.53
C LEU A 129 12.18 12.38 -0.22
N ASN A 130 11.25 13.09 -0.84
CA ASN A 130 11.48 14.40 -1.44
C ASN A 130 11.63 15.48 -0.36
N SER A 131 11.96 16.70 -0.78
CA SER A 131 12.12 17.85 0.14
C SER A 131 10.88 18.19 0.97
N ARG A 132 9.69 17.70 0.57
CA ARG A 132 8.43 17.88 1.31
C ARG A 132 8.14 16.72 2.27
N GLY A 133 8.98 15.69 2.34
CA GLY A 133 8.87 14.62 3.34
C GLY A 133 7.69 13.67 3.19
N LEU A 134 7.05 13.59 2.01
CA LEU A 134 5.84 12.76 1.83
C LEU A 134 5.86 11.85 0.60
N HIS A 135 6.52 12.27 -0.47
CA HIS A 135 6.61 11.47 -1.69
C HIS A 135 8.06 11.04 -1.91
N PHE A 136 8.26 9.95 -2.64
CA PHE A 136 9.61 9.53 -2.96
C PHE A 136 10.35 10.51 -3.87
N ASN A 137 11.66 10.60 -3.65
CA ASN A 137 12.61 11.14 -4.60
C ASN A 137 13.06 10.02 -5.57
N ARG A 138 14.10 10.27 -6.39
CA ARG A 138 14.61 9.26 -7.34
C ARG A 138 15.11 8.00 -6.62
N LYS A 139 15.84 8.14 -5.50
CA LYS A 139 16.36 7.01 -4.71
C LYS A 139 15.25 6.14 -4.15
N GLY A 140 14.15 6.72 -3.68
CA GLY A 140 13.02 5.96 -3.14
C GLY A 140 12.23 5.17 -4.18
N THR A 141 12.54 5.33 -5.46
CA THR A 141 11.89 4.65 -6.59
C THR A 141 12.87 3.96 -7.54
N ALA A 142 14.16 3.99 -7.20
CA ALA A 142 15.23 3.39 -7.97
C ALA A 142 15.28 1.87 -7.76
#